data_AF-A0A821AVS5-F1
#
_entry.id   AF-A0A821AVS5-F1
#
_cell.length_a   1.000
_cell.length_b   1.000
_cell.length_c   1.000
_cell.angle_alpha   90.00
_cell.angle_beta   90.00
_cell.angle_gamma   90.00
#
_symmetry.space_group_name_H-M   'P 1'
#
loop_
_entity.id
_entity.type
_entity.pdbx_description
1 polymer ?
#
loop_
_entity_poly.entity_id
_entity_poly.type
_entity_poly.pdbx_seq_one_letter_code
_entity_poly.pdbx_strand_id
1 'polypeptide(L)'
;MTFVSPINTITLDCTGNVLPNAILLADVDSTKINKLLVGTQEGELLIFKSNRNPNDVQLWRRAQGLGFITAITVGFLVPKANEPRPIICVVNAEG
;
A
#
# COMPACT_ATOMS: atom_id res chain seq x y z
N MET A 1 2.92 16.07 -26.50
CA MET A 1 4.18 15.64 -25.85
C MET A 1 4.21 16.29 -24.48
N THR A 2 3.83 15.56 -23.42
CA THR A 2 3.75 16.14 -22.07
C THR A 2 5.11 15.95 -21.41
N PHE A 3 5.82 17.05 -21.16
CA PHE A 3 7.10 17.03 -20.46
C PHE A 3 6.80 17.05 -18.96
N VAL A 4 6.92 15.90 -18.31
CA VAL A 4 6.85 15.82 -16.84
C VAL A 4 8.27 16.05 -16.34
N SER A 5 8.51 17.19 -15.69
CA SER A 5 9.73 17.41 -14.92
C SER A 5 9.66 16.52 -13.67
N PRO A 6 10.58 15.54 -13.47
CA PRO A 6 10.55 14.67 -12.29
C PRO A 6 11.10 15.43 -11.09
N ILE A 7 10.32 16.35 -10.56
CA ILE A 7 10.58 16.93 -9.24
C ILE A 7 9.89 16.01 -8.24
N ASN A 8 10.69 15.16 -7.58
CA ASN A 8 10.32 14.27 -6.48
C ASN A 8 9.46 13.04 -6.85
N THR A 9 9.89 12.28 -7.85
CA THR A 9 9.30 10.97 -8.16
C THR A 9 9.86 9.87 -7.25
N ILE A 10 8.99 9.01 -6.71
CA ILE A 10 9.39 7.77 -6.03
C ILE A 10 9.21 6.62 -7.03
N THR A 11 10.30 5.92 -7.35
CA THR A 11 10.28 4.72 -8.19
C THR A 11 10.31 3.49 -7.30
N LEU A 12 9.40 2.55 -7.54
CA LEU A 12 9.29 1.30 -6.79
C LEU A 12 9.35 0.15 -7.79
N ASP A 13 10.16 -0.84 -7.49
CA ASP A 13 10.18 -2.08 -8.27
C ASP A 13 9.11 -3.02 -7.74
N CYS A 14 8.05 -3.21 -8.53
CA CYS A 14 7.03 -4.21 -8.32
C CYS A 14 6.96 -5.13 -9.54
N THR A 15 6.73 -6.42 -9.29
CA THR A 15 6.40 -7.34 -10.39
C THR A 15 4.98 -7.04 -10.86
N GLY A 16 4.79 -7.05 -12.18
CA GLY A 16 3.50 -6.87 -12.82
C GLY A 16 2.92 -5.47 -12.85
N ASN A 17 1.62 -5.42 -13.10
CA ASN A 17 0.88 -4.17 -13.21
C ASN A 17 0.18 -3.83 -11.88
N VAL A 18 -0.01 -2.53 -11.66
CA VAL A 18 -0.66 -1.99 -10.47
C VAL A 18 -1.84 -1.14 -10.92
N LEU A 19 -3.02 -1.41 -10.36
CA LEU A 19 -4.19 -0.58 -10.60
C LEU A 19 -4.17 0.66 -9.67
N PRO A 20 -4.65 1.84 -10.11
CA PRO A 20 -4.66 3.03 -9.27
C PRO A 20 -5.36 2.86 -7.91
N ASN A 21 -6.43 2.07 -7.87
CA ASN A 21 -7.18 1.77 -6.63
C ASN A 21 -6.46 0.77 -5.70
N ALA A 22 -5.44 0.08 -6.21
CA ALA A 22 -4.55 -0.79 -5.45
C ALA A 22 -3.33 -0.04 -4.90
N ILE A 23 -3.34 1.30 -4.90
CA ILE A 23 -2.32 2.15 -4.28
C ILE A 23 -2.98 2.98 -3.17
N LEU A 24 -2.44 2.90 -1.94
CA LEU A 24 -3.02 3.60 -0.79
C LEU A 24 -1.94 4.08 0.19
N LEU A 25 -2.12 5.29 0.73
CA LEU A 25 -1.38 5.78 1.90
C LEU A 25 -2.24 5.67 3.15
N ALA A 26 -1.81 4.87 4.13
CA ALA A 26 -2.57 4.68 5.37
C ALA A 26 -1.69 4.28 6.56
N ASP A 27 -2.14 4.61 7.77
CA ASP A 27 -1.52 4.16 9.01
C ASP A 27 -2.01 2.74 9.36
N VAL A 28 -1.14 1.75 9.12
CA VAL A 28 -1.45 0.32 9.28
C VAL A 28 -0.89 -0.30 10.57
N ASP A 29 -0.23 0.49 11.42
CA ASP A 29 0.37 0.02 12.68
C ASP A 29 0.15 1.00 13.84
N SER A 30 -0.72 2.00 13.66
CA SER A 30 -1.07 3.02 14.66
C SER A 30 0.10 3.91 15.09
N THR A 31 1.16 4.04 14.28
CA THR A 31 2.30 4.92 14.61
C THR A 31 2.11 6.36 14.17
N LYS A 32 0.94 6.75 13.66
CA LYS A 32 0.65 8.08 13.08
C LYS A 32 1.50 8.46 11.87
N ILE A 33 2.12 7.46 11.23
CA ILE A 33 2.91 7.62 10.01
C ILE A 33 2.28 6.75 8.95
N ASN A 34 1.89 7.31 7.81
CA ASN A 34 1.33 6.53 6.72
C ASN A 34 2.40 5.64 6.09
N LYS A 35 1.97 4.43 5.71
CA LYS A 35 2.73 3.48 4.91
C LYS A 35 2.15 3.52 3.51
N LEU A 36 2.98 3.22 2.52
CA LEU A 36 2.53 3.07 1.15
C LEU A 36 2.19 1.60 0.91
N LEU A 37 0.94 1.34 0.57
CA LEU A 37 0.43 0.02 0.20
C LEU A 37 0.31 -0.04 -1.32
N VAL A 38 0.81 -1.11 -1.91
CA VAL A 38 0.76 -1.38 -3.36
C VAL A 38 0.30 -2.82 -3.55
N GLY A 39 -0.81 -2.99 -4.26
CA GLY A 39 -1.33 -4.28 -4.69
C GLY A 39 -1.02 -4.53 -6.16
N THR A 40 -0.50 -5.72 -6.47
CA THR A 40 -0.11 -6.08 -7.84
C THR A 40 -1.06 -7.10 -8.48
N GLN A 41 -0.94 -7.25 -9.79
CA GLN A 41 -1.69 -8.23 -10.58
C GLN A 41 -1.37 -9.68 -10.22
N GLU A 42 -0.18 -9.93 -9.69
CA GLU A 42 0.33 -11.23 -9.24
C GLU A 42 -0.21 -11.61 -7.84
N GLY A 43 -1.00 -10.72 -7.23
CA GLY A 43 -1.58 -10.93 -5.92
C GLY A 43 -0.61 -10.70 -4.78
N GLU A 44 0.23 -9.68 -4.96
CA GLU A 44 1.17 -9.25 -3.94
C GLU A 44 0.71 -7.95 -3.30
N LEU A 45 0.55 -7.95 -1.98
CA LEU A 45 0.41 -6.73 -1.20
C LEU A 45 1.78 -6.35 -0.66
N LEU A 46 2.35 -5.28 -1.19
CA LEU A 46 3.61 -4.69 -0.76
C LEU A 46 3.32 -3.50 0.16
N ILE A 47 3.92 -3.48 1.35
CA ILE A 47 3.80 -2.38 2.30
C ILE A 47 5.17 -1.76 2.47
N PHE A 48 5.31 -0.50 2.10
CA PHE A 48 6.53 0.26 2.22
C PHE A 48 6.47 1.27 3.37
N LYS A 49 7.62 1.49 4.00
CA LYS A 49 7.79 2.50 5.05
C LYS A 49 8.85 3.49 4.61
N SER A 50 8.59 4.77 4.88
CA SER A 50 9.60 5.82 4.71
C SER A 50 10.75 5.63 5.70
N ASN A 51 11.98 5.74 5.21
CA ASN A 51 13.17 5.80 6.04
C ASN A 51 13.51 7.27 6.39
N ARG A 52 14.55 7.49 7.21
CA ARG A 52 15.05 8.84 7.54
C ARG A 52 15.46 9.65 6.32
N ASN A 53 15.80 8.97 5.22
CA ASN A 53 16.01 9.61 3.93
C ASN A 53 14.66 9.67 3.18
N PRO A 54 14.12 10.86 2.87
CA PRO A 54 12.84 10.99 2.18
C PRO A 54 12.84 10.42 0.76
N ASN A 55 14.02 10.20 0.16
CA ASN A 55 14.18 9.57 -1.14
C ASN A 55 14.34 8.03 -1.04
N ASP A 56 14.29 7.47 0.16
CA ASP A 56 14.48 6.04 0.43
C ASP A 56 13.21 5.45 1.04
N VAL A 57 12.54 4.60 0.25
CA VAL A 57 11.32 3.91 0.62
C VAL A 57 11.63 2.43 0.67
N GLN A 58 11.57 1.85 1.87
CA GLN A 58 11.95 0.46 2.09
C GLN A 58 10.71 -0.45 2.14
N LEU A 59 10.80 -1.62 1.50
CA LEU A 59 9.79 -2.67 1.67
C LEU A 59 9.78 -3.12 3.14
N TRP A 60 8.65 -2.91 3.80
CA TRP A 60 8.46 -3.22 5.22
C TRP A 60 7.80 -4.57 5.43
N ARG A 61 6.75 -4.89 4.66
CA ARG A 61 6.04 -6.17 4.71
C ARG A 61 5.52 -6.57 3.32
N ARG A 62 5.32 -7.87 3.11
CA ARG A 62 4.73 -8.45 1.90
C ARG A 62 3.75 -9.54 2.27
N ALA A 63 2.61 -9.60 1.58
CA ALA A 63 1.72 -10.75 1.53
C ALA A 63 1.56 -11.18 0.07
N GLN A 64 1.41 -12.48 -0.18
CA GLN A 64 1.37 -13.08 -1.52
C GLN A 64 0.19 -14.04 -1.62
N GLY A 65 -0.18 -14.40 -2.85
CA GLY A 65 -1.26 -15.37 -3.10
C GLY A 65 -2.65 -14.78 -2.85
N LEU A 66 -2.82 -13.47 -3.00
CA LEU A 66 -4.10 -12.78 -2.78
C LEU A 66 -4.98 -12.70 -4.05
N GLY A 67 -4.54 -13.27 -5.17
CA GLY A 67 -5.16 -13.08 -6.49
C GLY A 67 -4.98 -11.63 -6.99
N PHE A 68 -5.36 -11.34 -8.23
CA PHE A 68 -5.18 -9.99 -8.80
C PHE A 68 -5.87 -8.92 -7.93
N ILE A 69 -5.07 -8.10 -7.23
CA ILE A 69 -5.57 -7.05 -6.34
C ILE A 69 -6.10 -5.86 -7.16
N THR A 70 -7.38 -5.56 -6.98
CA THR A 70 -8.09 -4.49 -7.70
C THR A 70 -8.30 -3.23 -6.84
N ALA A 71 -8.44 -3.39 -5.52
CA ALA A 71 -8.55 -2.27 -4.59
C ALA A 71 -8.00 -2.62 -3.20
N ILE A 72 -7.51 -1.60 -2.49
CA ILE A 72 -7.05 -1.70 -1.10
C ILE A 72 -7.75 -0.62 -0.28
N THR A 73 -8.19 -0.96 0.92
CA THR A 73 -8.66 0.01 1.92
C THR A 73 -8.11 -0.32 3.31
N VAL A 74 -8.01 0.70 4.15
CA VAL A 74 -7.61 0.54 5.56
C VAL A 74 -8.68 1.16 6.44
N GLY A 75 -9.12 0.40 7.44
CA GLY A 75 -10.16 0.82 8.36
C GLY A 75 -10.12 0.09 9.69
N PHE A 76 -11.18 0.23 10.48
CA PHE A 76 -11.32 -0.42 11.78
C PHE A 76 -12.62 -1.23 11.79
N LEU A 77 -12.55 -2.52 12.15
CA LEU A 77 -13.76 -3.36 12.22
C LEU A 77 -14.61 -3.06 13.45
N VAL A 78 -14.02 -2.59 14.55
CA VAL A 78 -14.75 -2.38 15.82
C VAL A 78 -14.66 -0.91 16.24
N PRO A 79 -15.79 -0.23 16.44
CA PRO A 79 -15.80 1.11 17.02
C PRO A 79 -15.56 1.02 18.54
N LYS A 80 -14.30 1.25 18.96
CA LYS A 80 -13.84 1.60 20.32
C LYS A 80 -14.27 0.70 21.50
N ALA A 81 -13.25 0.15 22.17
CA ALA A 81 -13.21 0.26 23.63
C ALA A 81 -11.80 0.57 24.12
N ASN A 82 -10.75 -0.14 23.68
CA ASN A 82 -9.41 0.10 24.27
C ASN A 82 -8.19 0.12 23.33
N GLU A 83 -8.23 -0.32 22.08
CA GLU A 83 -7.07 -0.22 21.16
C GLU A 83 -7.52 -0.59 19.72
N PRO A 84 -8.04 0.36 18.92
CA PRO A 84 -8.49 0.04 17.58
C PRO A 84 -7.27 -0.32 16.70
N ARG A 85 -7.20 -1.58 16.25
CA ARG A 85 -6.15 -2.04 15.33
C ARG A 85 -6.60 -1.80 13.90
N PRO A 86 -5.83 -1.08 13.07
CA PRO A 86 -6.14 -0.91 11.67
C PRO A 86 -6.11 -2.26 10.97
N ILE A 87 -7.03 -2.44 10.01
CA ILE A 87 -7.18 -3.64 9.21
C ILE A 87 -7.05 -3.23 7.76
N ILE A 88 -6.28 -4.01 7.01
CA ILE A 88 -6.14 -3.87 5.57
C ILE A 88 -7.16 -4.80 4.93
N CYS A 89 -8.08 -4.25 4.15
CA CYS A 89 -8.98 -5.02 3.30
C CYS A 89 -8.48 -4.93 1.86
N VAL A 90 -8.34 -6.10 1.24
CA VAL A 90 -7.89 -6.28 -0.13
C VAL A 90 -9.06 -6.86 -0.90
N VAL A 91 -9.41 -6.22 -2.01
CA VAL A 91 -10.39 -6.73 -2.97
C VAL A 91 -9.61 -7.25 -4.17
N ASN A 92 -9.87 -8.49 -4.58
CA ASN A 92 -9.27 -9.08 -5.75
C ASN A 92 -10.28 -9.18 -6.92
N ALA A 93 -9.82 -9.62 -8.08
CA ALA A 93 -10.68 -9.81 -9.26
C ALA A 93 -11.56 -11.09 -9.17
N GLU A 94 -11.35 -11.92 -8.16
CA GLU A 94 -11.99 -13.23 -8.01
C GLU A 94 -13.26 -13.18 -7.14
N GLY A 95 -13.40 -12.16 -6.29
CA GLY A 95 -14.55 -11.95 -5.40
C GLY A 95 -14.23 -12.34 -3.96
#